data_AF-A0A4Y7XER7-F1
#
_entry.id   AF-A0A4Y7XER7-F1
#
_cell.length_a   1.000
_cell.length_b   1.000
_cell.length_c   1.000
_cell.angle_alpha   90.00
_cell.angle_beta   90.00
_cell.angle_gamma   90.00
#
_symmetry.space_group_name_H-M   'P 1'
#
loop_
_entity.id
_entity.type
_entity.pdbx_description
1 polymer ?
#
loop_
_entity_poly.entity_id
_entity_poly.type
_entity_poly.pdbx_seq_one_letter_code
_entity_poly.pdbx_strand_id
1 'polypeptide(L)'
;MLNQFVKAIALMIALNLFTHVANAAAPGHYYLNGITEVGSELLLNPDGHYQAVLMYGTVDLESSGIWQQSGNLIELQSSETQQTVFKGLKLLLQQDKLYPQEAPLSTGYYQK
;
A
#
# COMPACT_ATOMS: atom_id res chain seq x y z
N MET A 1 40.12 29.32 -18.87
CA MET A 1 39.80 27.89 -19.06
C MET A 1 39.39 27.25 -17.72
N LEU A 2 38.31 27.73 -17.09
CA LEU A 2 37.86 27.28 -15.75
C LEU A 2 36.35 26.96 -15.68
N ASN A 3 35.64 26.95 -16.82
CA ASN A 3 34.17 26.78 -16.85
C ASN A 3 33.70 25.44 -17.44
N GLN A 4 34.60 24.50 -17.70
CA GLN A 4 34.22 23.15 -18.16
C GLN A 4 34.16 22.12 -17.02
N PHE A 5 34.97 22.31 -15.96
CA PHE A 5 34.97 21.42 -14.80
C PHE A 5 33.72 21.59 -13.91
N VAL A 6 33.15 22.80 -13.80
CA VAL A 6 31.89 23.02 -13.06
C VAL A 6 30.68 22.44 -13.81
N LYS A 7 30.68 22.45 -15.15
CA LYS A 7 29.62 21.82 -15.95
C LYS A 7 29.64 20.28 -15.85
N ALA A 8 30.82 19.67 -15.67
CA ALA A 8 30.94 18.23 -15.50
C ALA A 8 30.40 17.75 -14.12
N ILE A 9 30.54 18.56 -13.07
CA ILE A 9 30.00 18.22 -11.74
C ILE A 9 28.48 18.44 -11.69
N ALA A 10 27.95 19.46 -12.37
CA ALA A 10 26.51 19.67 -12.48
C ALA A 10 25.80 18.58 -13.32
N LEU A 11 26.51 17.91 -14.23
CA LEU A 11 25.94 16.83 -15.04
C LEU A 11 25.95 15.45 -14.35
N MET A 12 26.77 15.26 -13.31
CA MET A 12 26.81 13.99 -12.54
C MET A 12 25.78 13.91 -11.39
N ILE A 13 25.19 15.03 -10.98
CA ILE A 13 24.06 15.03 -10.02
C ILE A 13 22.74 14.69 -10.73
N ALA A 14 22.67 14.86 -12.05
CA ALA A 14 21.48 14.56 -12.84
C ALA A 14 21.26 13.07 -13.15
N LEU A 15 22.17 12.18 -12.71
CA LEU A 15 22.17 10.78 -13.12
C LEU A 15 22.34 9.78 -11.96
N ASN A 16 21.78 10.07 -10.79
CA ASN A 16 21.64 9.05 -9.75
C ASN A 16 20.29 9.14 -9.03
N LEU A 17 19.50 8.08 -9.25
CA LEU A 17 18.60 7.44 -8.28
C LEU A 17 17.19 8.03 -8.12
N PHE A 18 16.39 8.01 -9.17
CA PHE A 18 14.97 7.64 -9.00
C PHE A 18 14.59 6.48 -9.90
N THR A 19 15.46 5.50 -10.04
CA THR A 19 14.97 4.14 -10.23
C THR A 19 14.54 3.63 -8.86
N HIS A 20 13.35 4.00 -8.38
CA HIS A 20 12.67 3.16 -7.39
C HIS A 20 12.19 1.90 -8.11
N VAL A 21 13.14 1.01 -8.47
CA VAL A 21 12.80 -0.39 -8.76
C VAL A 21 12.65 -1.09 -7.42
N ALA A 22 11.64 -0.68 -6.67
CA ALA A 22 11.03 -1.55 -5.71
C ALA A 22 9.59 -1.65 -6.17
N ASN A 23 9.19 -2.84 -6.58
CA ASN A 23 8.16 -3.47 -5.79
C ASN A 23 8.38 -4.97 -5.77
N ALA A 24 9.01 -5.39 -4.67
CA ALA A 24 8.92 -6.76 -4.18
C ALA A 24 7.48 -7.07 -3.76
N ALA A 25 7.19 -8.36 -3.69
CA ALA A 25 5.87 -8.97 -3.66
C ALA A 25 4.90 -8.36 -2.63
N ALA A 26 3.81 -7.75 -3.11
CA ALA A 26 2.62 -7.39 -2.32
C ALA A 26 1.96 -8.58 -1.60
N PRO A 27 2.09 -9.84 -2.05
CA PRO A 27 1.59 -10.96 -1.26
C PRO A 27 2.17 -11.00 0.15
N GLY A 28 1.30 -11.22 1.13
CA GLY A 28 1.65 -11.26 2.53
C GLY A 28 0.43 -11.06 3.43
N HIS A 29 0.63 -11.35 4.70
CA HIS A 29 -0.32 -11.01 5.75
C HIS A 29 0.12 -9.71 6.40
N TYR A 30 -0.79 -8.77 6.57
CA TYR A 30 -0.49 -7.43 7.05
C TYR A 30 -1.42 -7.04 8.20
N TYR A 31 -0.86 -6.34 9.18
CA TYR A 31 -1.55 -5.84 10.36
C TYR A 31 -1.64 -4.31 10.33
N LEU A 32 -2.81 -3.77 10.62
CA LEU A 32 -3.02 -2.33 10.71
C LEU A 32 -2.31 -1.75 11.93
N ASN A 33 -1.59 -0.66 11.71
CA ASN A 33 -0.85 0.09 12.71
C ASN A 33 -1.19 1.58 12.62
N GLY A 34 -0.99 2.31 13.72
CA GLY A 34 -1.12 3.77 13.77
C GLY A 34 -2.54 4.30 14.01
N ILE A 35 -3.54 3.44 14.14
CA ILE A 35 -4.92 3.80 14.50
C ILE A 35 -5.25 3.17 15.86
N THR A 36 -5.79 3.97 16.78
CA THR A 36 -6.24 3.49 18.09
C THR A 36 -7.65 2.90 17.97
N GLU A 37 -7.98 1.91 18.80
CA GLU A 37 -9.33 1.31 18.92
C GLU A 37 -9.84 0.52 17.71
N VAL A 38 -9.10 0.54 16.59
CA VAL A 38 -9.40 -0.22 15.38
C VAL A 38 -8.29 -1.24 15.16
N GLY A 39 -8.66 -2.53 15.20
CA GLY A 39 -7.82 -3.61 14.70
C GLY A 39 -8.19 -3.93 13.26
N SER A 40 -7.22 -4.30 12.43
CA SER A 40 -7.51 -4.81 11.09
C SER A 40 -6.37 -5.68 10.58
N GLU A 41 -6.72 -6.75 9.87
CA GLU A 41 -5.79 -7.63 9.18
C GLU A 41 -6.14 -7.70 7.70
N LEU A 42 -5.12 -7.76 6.85
CA LEU A 42 -5.24 -7.85 5.40
C LEU A 42 -4.30 -8.93 4.88
N LEU A 43 -4.86 -9.96 4.28
CA LEU A 43 -4.13 -11.01 3.58
C LEU A 43 -4.23 -10.77 2.06
N LEU A 44 -3.09 -10.54 1.41
CA LEU A 44 -2.96 -10.52 -0.05
C LEU A 44 -2.34 -11.84 -0.49
N ASN A 45 -3.11 -12.71 -1.14
CA ASN A 45 -2.61 -14.00 -1.63
C ASN A 45 -1.88 -13.84 -2.96
N PRO A 46 -0.85 -14.65 -3.26
CA PRO A 46 -0.11 -14.60 -4.53
C PRO A 46 -0.95 -14.86 -5.78
N ASP A 47 -2.12 -15.50 -5.63
CA ASP A 47 -3.06 -15.81 -6.71
C ASP A 47 -3.99 -14.64 -7.07
N GLY A 48 -3.87 -13.50 -6.40
CA GLY A 48 -4.69 -12.32 -6.62
C GLY A 48 -5.94 -12.25 -5.74
N HIS A 49 -6.19 -13.22 -4.85
CA HIS A 49 -7.28 -13.14 -3.88
C HIS A 49 -6.87 -12.40 -2.61
N TYR A 50 -7.80 -11.66 -2.00
CA TYR A 50 -7.58 -11.08 -0.67
C TYR A 50 -8.64 -11.53 0.34
N GLN A 51 -8.26 -11.48 1.61
CA GLN A 51 -9.15 -11.53 2.76
C GLN A 51 -8.79 -10.38 3.70
N ALA A 52 -9.79 -9.77 4.34
CA ALA A 52 -9.59 -8.71 5.30
C ALA A 52 -10.62 -8.80 6.43
N VAL A 53 -10.22 -8.39 7.62
CA VAL A 53 -11.11 -8.21 8.76
C VAL A 53 -10.81 -6.87 9.42
N LEU A 54 -11.83 -6.15 9.86
CA LEU A 54 -11.72 -4.95 10.69
C LEU A 54 -12.55 -5.14 11.96
N MET A 55 -11.95 -4.87 13.10
CA MET A 55 -12.53 -4.97 14.42
C MET A 55 -12.59 -3.58 15.04
N TYR A 56 -13.79 -3.13 15.43
CA TYR A 56 -14.00 -1.89 16.16
C TYR A 56 -15.08 -2.08 17.24
N GLY A 57 -14.68 -2.01 18.51
CA GLY A 57 -15.58 -2.29 19.63
C GLY A 57 -16.14 -3.72 19.56
N THR A 58 -17.44 -3.85 19.32
CA THR A 58 -18.15 -5.14 19.14
C THR A 58 -18.51 -5.42 17.67
N VAL A 59 -18.02 -4.63 16.73
CA VAL A 59 -18.32 -4.74 15.31
C VAL A 59 -17.12 -5.38 14.61
N ASP A 60 -17.40 -6.50 13.94
CA ASP A 60 -16.46 -7.17 13.06
C ASP A 60 -16.96 -7.04 11.61
N LEU A 61 -16.10 -6.53 10.73
CA LEU A 61 -16.36 -6.43 9.31
C LEU A 61 -15.38 -7.31 8.56
N GLU A 62 -15.89 -8.26 7.79
CA GLU A 62 -15.08 -9.11 6.93
C GLU A 62 -15.27 -8.70 5.47
N SER A 63 -14.22 -8.89 4.67
CA SER A 63 -14.28 -8.69 3.23
C SER A 63 -13.31 -9.61 2.50
N SER A 64 -13.71 -10.03 1.32
CA SER A 64 -12.94 -10.89 0.44
C SER A 64 -13.14 -10.49 -1.02
N GLY A 65 -12.17 -10.84 -1.86
CA GLY A 65 -12.28 -10.55 -3.29
C GLY A 65 -10.95 -10.65 -4.00
N ILE A 66 -10.76 -9.78 -4.99
CA ILE A 66 -9.56 -9.73 -5.83
C ILE A 66 -8.76 -8.49 -5.48
N TRP A 67 -7.44 -8.59 -5.50
CA TRP A 67 -6.54 -7.43 -5.46
C TRP A 67 -5.71 -7.38 -6.74
N GLN A 68 -5.36 -6.16 -7.14
CA GLN A 68 -4.49 -5.92 -8.29
C GLN A 68 -3.43 -4.91 -7.92
N GLN A 69 -2.26 -5.01 -8.54
CA GLN A 69 -1.16 -4.07 -8.35
C GLN A 69 -0.74 -3.43 -9.67
N SER A 70 -0.70 -2.10 -9.68
CA SER A 70 -0.19 -1.27 -10.77
C SER A 70 0.92 -0.36 -10.23
N GLY A 71 2.18 -0.75 -10.48
CA GLY A 71 3.33 -0.10 -9.85
C GLY A 71 3.26 -0.18 -8.33
N ASN A 72 3.09 0.97 -7.67
CA ASN A 72 2.98 1.09 -6.21
C ASN A 72 1.54 1.19 -5.72
N LEU A 73 0.56 1.20 -6.62
CA LEU A 73 -0.84 1.20 -6.26
C LEU A 73 -1.36 -0.23 -6.17
N ILE A 74 -1.95 -0.59 -5.06
CA ILE A 74 -2.75 -1.79 -4.87
C ILE A 74 -4.21 -1.37 -4.75
N GLU A 75 -5.11 -2.07 -5.42
CA GLU A 75 -6.55 -1.81 -5.38
C GLU A 75 -7.31 -3.09 -5.02
N LEU A 76 -8.22 -2.99 -4.04
CA LEU A 76 -9.08 -4.09 -3.61
C LEU A 76 -10.44 -4.04 -4.30
N GLN A 77 -10.86 -5.16 -4.86
CA GLN A 77 -12.15 -5.37 -5.50
C GLN A 77 -12.94 -6.40 -4.69
N SER A 78 -13.72 -5.89 -3.76
CA SER A 78 -14.62 -6.67 -2.91
C SER A 78 -15.66 -7.42 -3.76
N SER A 79 -15.89 -8.69 -3.42
CA SER A 79 -16.98 -9.50 -3.99
C SER A 79 -18.33 -9.24 -3.29
N GLU A 80 -18.32 -8.47 -2.20
CA GLU A 80 -19.52 -8.12 -1.46
C GLU A 80 -20.31 -6.99 -2.17
N THR A 81 -21.64 -7.13 -2.17
CA THR A 81 -22.53 -6.12 -2.76
C THR A 81 -22.67 -4.89 -1.86
N GLN A 82 -22.57 -5.07 -0.54
CA GLN A 82 -22.65 -4.01 0.46
C GLN A 82 -21.39 -3.14 0.46
N GLN A 83 -21.54 -1.87 0.82
CA GLN A 83 -20.40 -0.97 0.99
C GLN A 83 -19.65 -1.34 2.27
N THR A 84 -18.39 -1.74 2.14
CA THR A 84 -17.45 -1.92 3.24
C THR A 84 -16.34 -0.87 3.13
N VAL A 85 -15.53 -0.72 4.18
CA VAL A 85 -14.31 0.12 4.12
C VAL A 85 -13.25 -0.46 3.16
N PHE A 86 -13.36 -1.74 2.82
CA PHE A 86 -12.43 -2.45 1.94
C PHE A 86 -12.82 -2.37 0.45
N LYS A 87 -14.09 -2.08 0.15
CA LYS A 87 -14.60 -2.05 -1.21
C LYS A 87 -13.98 -0.88 -2.00
N GLY A 88 -13.14 -1.23 -2.99
CA GLY A 88 -12.43 -0.24 -3.80
C GLY A 88 -11.28 0.44 -3.07
N LEU A 89 -10.85 -0.08 -1.91
CA LEU A 89 -9.78 0.50 -1.11
C LEU A 89 -8.49 0.51 -1.91
N LYS A 90 -7.83 1.68 -1.93
CA LYS A 90 -6.54 1.87 -2.58
C LYS A 90 -5.45 1.96 -1.53
N LEU A 91 -4.34 1.31 -1.82
CA LEU A 91 -3.21 1.17 -0.93
C LEU A 91 -1.95 1.57 -1.70
N LEU A 92 -1.18 2.53 -1.17
CA LEU A 92 0.13 2.86 -1.71
C LEU A 92 1.20 2.03 -1.01
N LEU A 93 1.90 1.21 -1.79
CA LEU A 93 3.08 0.48 -1.35
C LEU A 93 4.27 1.45 -1.31
N GLN A 94 4.82 1.63 -0.11
CA GLN A 94 6.08 2.33 0.11
C GLN A 94 6.96 1.46 1.00
N GLN A 95 8.10 1.02 0.46
CA GLN A 95 8.98 0.05 1.11
C GLN A 95 8.25 -1.29 1.38
N ASP A 96 7.95 -1.59 2.64
CA ASP A 96 7.24 -2.79 3.12
C ASP A 96 5.84 -2.48 3.67
N LYS A 97 5.41 -1.22 3.60
CA LYS A 97 4.15 -0.73 4.18
C LYS A 97 3.12 -0.40 3.11
N LEU A 98 1.86 -0.67 3.42
CA LEU A 98 0.72 -0.29 2.59
C LEU A 98 -0.07 0.82 3.28
N TYR A 99 -0.15 1.97 2.64
CA TYR A 99 -0.86 3.14 3.17
C TYR A 99 -2.25 3.22 2.53
N PRO A 100 -3.34 3.05 3.29
CA PRO A 100 -4.69 3.24 2.77
C PRO A 100 -4.89 4.68 2.30
N GLN A 101 -5.59 4.86 1.18
CA GLN A 101 -5.84 6.19 0.63
C GLN A 101 -7.19 6.76 1.08
N GLU A 102 -8.09 5.90 1.56
CA GLU A 102 -9.43 6.27 1.99
C GLU A 102 -9.61 6.20 3.52
N ALA A 103 -10.42 7.12 4.05
CA ALA A 103 -10.85 7.11 5.44
C ALA A 103 -11.80 5.91 5.70
N PRO A 104 -11.85 5.38 6.95
CA PRO A 104 -11.12 5.86 8.13
C PRO A 104 -9.68 5.34 8.23
N LEU A 105 -9.23 4.48 7.31
CA LEU A 105 -7.96 3.78 7.43
C LEU A 105 -6.73 4.59 7.00
N SER A 106 -6.92 5.72 6.32
CA SER A 106 -5.84 6.55 5.75
C SER A 106 -4.92 7.24 6.75
N THR A 107 -5.25 7.22 8.05
CA THR A 107 -4.36 7.68 9.13
C THR A 107 -3.40 6.60 9.61
N GLY A 108 -3.62 5.35 9.23
CA GLY A 108 -2.79 4.21 9.58
C GLY A 108 -1.96 3.69 8.41
N TYR A 109 -1.34 2.54 8.64
CA TYR A 109 -0.64 1.77 7.62
C TYR A 109 -0.68 0.29 7.96
N TYR A 110 -0.64 -0.55 6.93
CA TYR A 110 -0.51 -1.99 7.05
C TYR A 110 0.96 -2.38 6.93
N GLN A 111 1.44 -3.26 7.81
CA GLN A 111 2.80 -3.81 7.79
C GLN A 111 2.75 -5.32 8.01
N LYS A 112 3.68 -6.06 7.37
CA LYS A 112 3.82 -7.51 7.55
C LYS A 112 4.26 -7.89 8.96
#